data_AF-U2JCM6-F1
#
_entry.id   AF-U2JCM6-F1
#
_cell.length_a   1.000
_cell.length_b   1.000
_cell.length_c   1.000
_cell.angle_alpha   90.00
_cell.angle_beta   90.00
_cell.angle_gamma   90.00
#
_symmetry.space_group_name_H-M   'P 1'
#
loop_
_entity.id
_entity.type
_entity.pdbx_description
1 polymer ?
#
loop_
_entity_poly.entity_id
_entity_poly.type
_entity_poly.pdbx_seq_one_letter_code
_entity_poly.pdbx_strand_id
1 'polypeptide(L)'
;MNILRVFIVVLITFSSIRAKAQSEIKSRGLLQQEFISEHFITPQWQNSGALKISSTNTIDSLFTAINNHWTQVAPDTLNKYKLDIALEDFKHIDAYCYFWTLASVSQNMNLPVNLKKHLVRSYMIPAMQRDYVMLKQNPDLNTIKLIHGGTLQNTLAIGSQSGMDKETVQSTYQLYTRFSEIFESLANSTDTAVGNYAKDQLNEIGRFKYDLNAQVNYYDGKEDESLNYVIEGLHTNNYPRSRVFSMSKMLINDFIDSGKKDKSFLLLNALTINTTSDNISKDTLLNWYIKVDPVQGKEVFDNTLSRMSRSSFKKTEKSITLPEKWNFLVNMVDSERIKKAKYYLVDVWYTSCAPCIFEIPDLNAFNEKIKNRDDVQLISINTDFFNGKLDETYVAKRSAELGIQFPVVYDNANSNITEKLAVQSFPSKFIIDNTGQIMMKIDNSPISLKAFEVFIAELSF
;
A
#
# COMPACT_ATOMS: atom_id res chain seq x y z
N MET A 1 3.95 -27.65 -7.93
CA MET A 1 4.10 -26.68 -6.82
C MET A 1 2.96 -25.63 -6.73
N ASN A 2 2.27 -25.28 -7.83
CA ASN A 2 1.14 -24.33 -7.80
C ASN A 2 -0.22 -24.94 -7.37
N ILE A 3 -0.43 -26.24 -7.61
CA ILE A 3 -1.68 -26.98 -7.28
C ILE A 3 -1.95 -26.98 -5.76
N LEU A 4 -0.89 -27.09 -4.94
CA LEU A 4 -1.00 -27.11 -3.48
C LEU A 4 -1.30 -25.72 -2.90
N ARG A 5 -0.84 -24.62 -3.53
CA ARG A 5 -1.04 -23.26 -3.01
C ARG A 5 -2.49 -22.77 -3.15
N VAL A 6 -3.16 -23.07 -4.26
CA VAL A 6 -4.58 -22.70 -4.45
C VAL A 6 -5.48 -23.52 -3.53
N PHE A 7 -5.23 -24.83 -3.40
CA PHE A 7 -5.93 -25.68 -2.44
C PHE A 7 -5.71 -25.26 -0.97
N ILE A 8 -4.50 -24.84 -0.61
CA ILE A 8 -4.17 -24.35 0.74
C ILE A 8 -4.81 -22.99 1.02
N VAL A 9 -4.89 -22.07 0.05
CA VAL A 9 -5.63 -20.79 0.23
C VAL A 9 -7.12 -21.04 0.43
N VAL A 10 -7.72 -21.97 -0.33
CA VAL A 10 -9.12 -22.38 -0.17
C VAL A 10 -9.36 -23.13 1.15
N LEU A 11 -8.44 -23.96 1.63
CA LEU A 11 -8.62 -24.69 2.90
C LEU A 11 -8.27 -23.87 4.15
N ILE A 12 -7.30 -22.96 4.09
CA ILE A 12 -6.89 -22.10 5.22
C ILE A 12 -7.90 -20.97 5.45
N THR A 13 -8.50 -20.39 4.41
CA THR A 13 -9.63 -19.46 4.62
C THR A 13 -10.80 -20.18 5.26
N PHE A 14 -11.19 -21.37 4.78
CA PHE A 14 -12.35 -22.09 5.31
C PHE A 14 -12.16 -22.69 6.71
N SER A 15 -10.95 -23.13 7.09
CA SER A 15 -10.68 -23.66 8.44
C SER A 15 -10.53 -22.56 9.50
N SER A 16 -9.91 -21.42 9.16
CA SER A 16 -9.84 -20.26 10.06
C SER A 16 -11.18 -19.52 10.20
N ILE A 17 -12.03 -19.54 9.18
CA ILE A 17 -13.40 -18.99 9.23
C ILE A 17 -14.35 -19.92 9.99
N ARG A 18 -14.25 -21.25 9.83
CA ARG A 18 -15.03 -22.22 10.65
C ARG A 18 -14.72 -22.10 12.15
N ALA A 19 -13.49 -21.75 12.53
CA ALA A 19 -13.08 -21.65 13.93
C ALA A 19 -13.49 -20.33 14.62
N LYS A 20 -13.82 -19.26 13.87
CA LYS A 20 -14.27 -17.97 14.42
C LYS A 20 -15.79 -17.76 14.43
N ALA A 21 -16.55 -18.62 13.76
CA ALA A 21 -17.96 -18.39 13.45
C ALA A 21 -18.95 -19.02 14.44
N GLN A 22 -18.84 -18.68 15.74
CA GLN A 22 -19.92 -18.99 16.69
C GLN A 22 -20.72 -17.74 17.14
N SER A 23 -20.32 -16.53 16.73
CA SER A 23 -21.02 -15.30 17.15
C SER A 23 -21.10 -14.14 16.13
N GLU A 24 -20.68 -14.30 14.86
CA GLU A 24 -20.75 -13.23 13.86
C GLU A 24 -21.71 -13.57 12.70
N ILE A 25 -22.54 -12.59 12.31
CA ILE A 25 -23.41 -12.64 11.13
C ILE A 25 -22.51 -12.88 9.89
N LYS A 26 -22.77 -13.95 9.14
CA LYS A 26 -22.04 -14.22 7.88
C LYS A 26 -22.44 -13.19 6.81
N SER A 27 -21.46 -12.60 6.13
CA SER A 27 -21.71 -11.69 5.01
C SER A 27 -22.33 -12.42 3.81
N ARG A 28 -23.05 -11.68 2.95
CA ARG A 28 -23.68 -12.20 1.72
C ARG A 28 -22.66 -12.93 0.85
N GLY A 29 -21.49 -12.32 0.64
CA GLY A 29 -20.43 -12.90 -0.19
C GLY A 29 -19.88 -14.22 0.34
N LEU A 30 -19.81 -14.42 1.66
CA LEU A 30 -19.34 -15.69 2.23
C LEU A 30 -20.35 -16.82 2.01
N LEU A 31 -21.64 -16.55 2.19
CA LEU A 31 -22.71 -17.52 1.92
C LEU A 31 -22.76 -17.90 0.45
N GLN A 32 -22.58 -16.92 -0.44
CA GLN A 32 -22.52 -17.16 -1.88
C GLN A 32 -21.26 -17.94 -2.28
N GLN A 33 -20.11 -17.68 -1.67
CA GLN A 33 -18.89 -18.47 -1.90
C GLN A 33 -19.07 -19.93 -1.46
N GLU A 34 -19.69 -20.18 -0.30
CA GLU A 34 -20.04 -21.54 0.15
C GLU A 34 -20.90 -22.25 -0.91
N PHE A 35 -21.99 -21.62 -1.33
CA PHE A 35 -22.88 -22.14 -2.36
C PHE A 35 -22.16 -22.43 -3.69
N ILE A 36 -21.40 -21.46 -4.21
CA ILE A 36 -20.66 -21.58 -5.47
C ILE A 36 -19.60 -22.69 -5.37
N SER A 37 -18.93 -22.80 -4.23
CA SER A 37 -17.93 -23.83 -3.98
C SER A 37 -18.53 -25.23 -4.13
N GLU A 38 -19.67 -25.46 -3.49
CA GLU A 38 -20.34 -26.76 -3.45
C GLU A 38 -20.95 -27.13 -4.82
N HIS A 39 -21.53 -26.17 -5.54
CA HIS A 39 -22.34 -26.45 -6.72
C HIS A 39 -21.61 -26.26 -8.05
N PHE A 40 -20.57 -25.42 -8.10
CA PHE A 40 -19.89 -25.06 -9.34
C PHE A 40 -18.40 -25.36 -9.34
N ILE A 41 -17.69 -25.15 -8.23
CA ILE A 41 -16.22 -25.34 -8.20
C ILE A 41 -15.86 -26.80 -7.91
N THR A 42 -16.38 -27.36 -6.83
CA THR A 42 -16.06 -28.73 -6.41
C THR A 42 -16.43 -29.76 -7.48
N PRO A 43 -17.65 -29.72 -8.09
CA PRO A 43 -18.01 -30.67 -9.14
C PRO A 43 -17.14 -30.51 -10.40
N GLN A 44 -16.80 -29.27 -10.77
CA GLN A 44 -15.91 -28.98 -11.90
C GLN A 44 -14.53 -29.64 -11.68
N TRP A 45 -13.98 -29.52 -10.47
CA TRP A 45 -12.69 -30.11 -10.14
C TRP A 45 -12.71 -31.63 -10.09
N GLN A 46 -13.76 -32.22 -9.54
CA GLN A 46 -13.89 -33.68 -9.43
C GLN A 46 -14.09 -34.35 -10.80
N ASN A 47 -14.86 -33.73 -11.69
CA ASN A 47 -15.30 -34.38 -12.93
C ASN A 47 -14.53 -33.95 -14.18
N SER A 48 -13.92 -32.77 -14.20
CA SER A 48 -13.38 -32.18 -15.44
C SER A 48 -12.09 -31.37 -15.28
N GLY A 49 -11.60 -31.17 -14.05
CA GLY A 49 -10.38 -30.40 -13.80
C GLY A 49 -10.54 -28.90 -14.06
N ALA A 50 -9.42 -28.21 -14.29
CA ALA A 50 -9.41 -26.76 -14.51
C ALA A 50 -10.17 -26.38 -15.80
N LEU A 51 -11.15 -25.49 -15.67
CA LEU A 51 -11.96 -24.99 -16.77
C LEU A 51 -11.15 -23.98 -17.60
N LYS A 52 -10.99 -24.24 -18.89
CA LYS A 52 -10.32 -23.31 -19.80
C LYS A 52 -11.28 -22.18 -20.19
N ILE A 53 -11.11 -21.01 -19.57
CA ILE A 53 -11.85 -19.79 -19.93
C ILE A 53 -11.17 -19.14 -21.13
N SER A 54 -11.74 -19.30 -22.33
CA SER A 54 -11.18 -18.77 -23.59
C SER A 54 -11.97 -17.60 -24.19
N SER A 55 -13.20 -17.34 -23.73
CA SER A 55 -14.08 -16.32 -24.30
C SER A 55 -14.99 -15.68 -23.24
N THR A 56 -15.54 -14.52 -23.55
CA THR A 56 -16.55 -13.84 -22.71
C THR A 56 -17.83 -14.66 -22.62
N ASN A 57 -18.25 -15.33 -23.69
CA ASN A 57 -19.45 -16.18 -23.70
C ASN A 57 -19.39 -17.33 -22.66
N THR A 58 -18.21 -17.88 -22.42
CA THR A 58 -18.00 -18.89 -21.37
C THR A 58 -18.21 -18.31 -19.98
N ILE A 59 -17.73 -17.08 -19.75
CA ILE A 59 -17.94 -16.35 -18.49
C ILE A 59 -19.44 -16.06 -18.32
N ASP A 60 -20.09 -15.59 -19.38
CA ASP A 60 -21.52 -15.24 -19.36
C ASP A 60 -22.38 -16.45 -19.01
N SER A 61 -22.16 -17.56 -19.69
CA SER A 61 -22.90 -18.81 -19.44
C SER A 61 -22.72 -19.31 -18.02
N LEU A 62 -21.48 -19.27 -17.50
CA LEU A 62 -21.18 -19.68 -16.13
C LEU A 62 -21.89 -18.79 -15.11
N PHE A 63 -21.82 -17.48 -15.27
CA PHE A 63 -22.39 -16.53 -14.33
C PHE A 63 -23.92 -16.48 -14.39
N THR A 64 -24.52 -16.65 -15.57
CA THR A 64 -25.97 -16.86 -15.70
C THR A 64 -26.41 -18.13 -14.96
N ALA A 65 -25.69 -19.24 -15.12
CA ALA A 65 -26.01 -20.48 -14.41
C ALA A 65 -25.92 -20.30 -12.89
N ILE A 66 -24.86 -19.67 -12.38
CA ILE A 66 -24.69 -19.37 -10.96
C ILE A 66 -25.83 -18.50 -10.43
N ASN A 67 -26.14 -17.41 -11.11
CA ASN A 67 -27.19 -16.49 -10.66
C ASN A 67 -28.57 -17.17 -10.63
N ASN A 68 -28.88 -17.99 -11.64
CA ASN A 68 -30.14 -18.73 -11.70
C ASN A 68 -30.30 -19.71 -10.53
N HIS A 69 -29.25 -20.48 -10.21
CA HIS A 69 -29.31 -21.44 -9.10
C HIS A 69 -29.30 -20.72 -7.74
N TRP A 70 -28.50 -19.67 -7.59
CA TRP A 70 -28.50 -18.89 -6.35
C TRP A 70 -29.87 -18.28 -6.05
N THR A 71 -30.54 -17.74 -7.08
CA THR A 71 -31.89 -17.14 -6.94
C THR A 71 -32.91 -18.15 -6.39
N GLN A 72 -32.76 -19.44 -6.71
CA GLN A 72 -33.66 -20.50 -6.21
C GLN A 72 -33.43 -20.80 -4.73
N VAL A 73 -32.18 -20.78 -4.25
CA VAL A 73 -31.82 -21.12 -2.86
C VAL A 73 -31.74 -19.91 -1.93
N ALA A 74 -31.74 -18.69 -2.49
CA ALA A 74 -31.63 -17.44 -1.75
C ALA A 74 -32.71 -17.26 -0.67
N PRO A 75 -34.02 -17.55 -0.90
CA PRO A 75 -35.05 -17.40 0.13
C PRO A 75 -34.80 -18.30 1.35
N ASP A 76 -34.50 -19.57 1.12
CA ASP A 76 -34.25 -20.54 2.20
C ASP A 76 -32.96 -20.21 2.96
N THR A 77 -31.93 -19.76 2.25
CA THR A 77 -30.66 -19.33 2.85
C THR A 77 -30.87 -18.08 3.71
N LEU A 78 -31.60 -17.08 3.20
CA LEU A 78 -31.93 -15.86 3.94
C LEU A 78 -32.67 -16.18 5.25
N ASN A 79 -33.68 -17.05 5.17
CA ASN A 79 -34.45 -17.51 6.33
C ASN A 79 -33.58 -18.28 7.33
N LYS A 80 -32.72 -19.19 6.84
CA LYS A 80 -31.83 -20.02 7.66
C LYS A 80 -30.87 -19.17 8.50
N TYR A 81 -30.31 -18.11 7.92
CA TYR A 81 -29.35 -17.24 8.59
C TYR A 81 -29.98 -16.00 9.24
N LYS A 82 -31.30 -15.83 9.12
CA LYS A 82 -32.06 -14.71 9.71
C LYS A 82 -31.42 -13.35 9.43
N LEU A 83 -31.02 -13.14 8.17
CA LEU A 83 -30.38 -11.89 7.78
C LEU A 83 -31.43 -10.79 7.59
N ASP A 84 -31.11 -9.60 8.09
CA ASP A 84 -31.93 -8.40 7.94
C ASP A 84 -31.58 -7.68 6.63
N ILE A 85 -32.01 -8.26 5.50
CA ILE A 85 -31.83 -7.71 4.15
C ILE A 85 -33.03 -8.10 3.29
N ALA A 86 -33.43 -7.22 2.36
CA ALA A 86 -34.46 -7.55 1.40
C ALA A 86 -34.03 -8.73 0.52
N LEU A 87 -34.96 -9.67 0.29
CA LEU A 87 -34.70 -10.85 -0.53
C LEU A 87 -34.17 -10.49 -1.94
N GLU A 88 -34.66 -9.40 -2.52
CA GLU A 88 -34.22 -8.98 -3.86
C GLU A 88 -32.74 -8.59 -3.88
N ASP A 89 -32.27 -7.84 -2.89
CA ASP A 89 -30.86 -7.48 -2.75
C ASP A 89 -29.97 -8.71 -2.47
N PHE A 90 -30.53 -9.72 -1.79
CA PHE A 90 -29.83 -10.96 -1.48
C PHE A 90 -29.70 -11.91 -2.68
N LYS A 91 -30.61 -11.85 -3.67
CA LYS A 91 -30.55 -12.66 -4.89
C LYS A 91 -29.39 -12.28 -5.82
N HIS A 92 -28.82 -11.09 -5.67
CA HIS A 92 -27.72 -10.67 -6.53
C HIS A 92 -26.37 -11.21 -6.02
N ILE A 93 -25.58 -11.76 -6.93
CA ILE A 93 -24.22 -12.23 -6.64
C ILE A 93 -23.30 -11.03 -6.32
N ASP A 94 -22.54 -11.18 -5.23
CA ASP A 94 -21.51 -10.25 -4.77
C ASP A 94 -20.36 -10.13 -5.78
N ALA A 95 -19.82 -8.92 -5.94
CA ALA A 95 -18.82 -8.64 -6.97
C ALA A 95 -17.58 -9.54 -6.84
N TYR A 96 -17.13 -9.85 -5.62
CA TYR A 96 -15.94 -10.67 -5.41
C TYR A 96 -16.17 -12.14 -5.74
N CYS A 97 -17.41 -12.63 -5.61
CA CYS A 97 -17.76 -14.00 -5.98
C CYS A 97 -17.50 -14.26 -7.46
N TYR A 98 -17.75 -13.30 -8.35
CA TYR A 98 -17.45 -13.46 -9.78
C TYR A 98 -15.95 -13.68 -10.05
N PHE A 99 -15.09 -12.81 -9.51
CA PHE A 99 -13.64 -12.95 -9.67
C PHE A 99 -13.14 -14.24 -9.06
N TRP A 100 -13.54 -14.53 -7.82
CA TRP A 100 -13.11 -15.71 -7.09
C TRP A 100 -13.54 -17.00 -7.79
N THR A 101 -14.77 -17.05 -8.33
CA THR A 101 -15.26 -18.19 -9.11
C THR A 101 -14.35 -18.46 -10.30
N LEU A 102 -14.08 -17.44 -11.12
CA LEU A 102 -13.25 -17.62 -12.32
C LEU A 102 -11.85 -18.08 -11.96
N ALA A 103 -11.21 -17.43 -10.98
CA ALA A 103 -9.88 -17.82 -10.52
C ALA A 103 -9.84 -19.27 -10.03
N SER A 104 -10.90 -19.73 -9.35
CA SER A 104 -11.01 -21.08 -8.79
C SER A 104 -11.28 -22.13 -9.87
N VAL A 105 -12.27 -21.94 -10.73
CA VAL A 105 -12.58 -22.92 -11.78
C VAL A 105 -11.46 -23.00 -12.81
N SER A 106 -10.79 -21.90 -13.13
CA SER A 106 -9.71 -21.88 -14.12
C SER A 106 -8.33 -22.18 -13.54
N GLN A 107 -8.19 -22.24 -12.21
CA GLN A 107 -6.90 -22.32 -11.50
C GLN A 107 -5.87 -21.29 -11.99
N ASN A 108 -6.34 -20.10 -12.38
CA ASN A 108 -5.51 -19.04 -12.95
C ASN A 108 -5.92 -17.68 -12.38
N MET A 109 -5.03 -17.09 -11.58
CA MET A 109 -5.20 -15.75 -11.02
C MET A 109 -4.97 -14.63 -12.06
N ASN A 110 -4.33 -14.94 -13.19
CA ASN A 110 -3.99 -14.01 -14.25
C ASN A 110 -4.80 -14.30 -15.52
N LEU A 111 -6.08 -13.93 -15.48
CA LEU A 111 -6.93 -13.93 -16.67
C LEU A 111 -6.38 -12.97 -17.75
N PRO A 112 -6.53 -13.31 -19.05
CA PRO A 112 -6.30 -12.38 -20.15
C PRO A 112 -7.01 -11.04 -19.96
N VAL A 113 -6.36 -9.94 -20.37
CA VAL A 113 -6.86 -8.56 -20.15
C VAL A 113 -8.27 -8.36 -20.71
N ASN A 114 -8.58 -8.89 -21.89
CA ASN A 114 -9.91 -8.81 -22.50
C ASN A 114 -11.00 -9.48 -21.63
N LEU A 115 -10.67 -10.60 -20.99
CA LEU A 115 -11.60 -11.29 -20.09
C LEU A 115 -11.74 -10.56 -18.75
N LYS A 116 -10.67 -9.96 -18.23
CA LYS A 116 -10.72 -9.11 -17.02
C LYS A 116 -11.60 -7.87 -17.24
N LYS A 117 -11.46 -7.20 -18.39
CA LYS A 117 -12.31 -6.06 -18.78
C LYS A 117 -13.79 -6.44 -18.73
N HIS A 118 -14.12 -7.57 -19.37
CA HIS A 118 -15.48 -8.10 -19.38
C HIS A 118 -15.99 -8.45 -17.98
N LEU A 119 -15.19 -9.16 -17.17
CA LEU A 119 -15.52 -9.46 -15.77
C LEU A 119 -15.84 -8.20 -14.97
N VAL A 120 -14.97 -7.19 -15.04
CA VAL A 120 -15.15 -5.96 -14.26
C VAL A 120 -16.37 -5.18 -14.73
N ARG A 121 -16.47 -4.93 -16.04
CA ARG A 121 -17.50 -4.04 -16.61
C ARG A 121 -18.89 -4.66 -16.58
N SER A 122 -19.00 -5.95 -16.89
CA SER A 122 -20.29 -6.62 -17.05
C SER A 122 -20.83 -7.20 -15.74
N TYR A 123 -19.97 -7.44 -14.74
CA TYR A 123 -20.37 -8.14 -13.51
C TYR A 123 -19.96 -7.41 -12.23
N MET A 124 -18.68 -7.12 -12.03
CA MET A 124 -18.22 -6.59 -10.73
C MET A 124 -18.71 -5.16 -10.47
N ILE A 125 -18.59 -4.25 -11.45
CA ILE A 125 -19.07 -2.87 -11.33
C ILE A 125 -20.60 -2.82 -11.13
N PRO A 126 -21.43 -3.50 -11.94
CA PRO A 126 -22.88 -3.53 -11.73
C PRO A 126 -23.28 -4.10 -10.35
N ALA A 127 -22.57 -5.10 -9.85
CA ALA A 127 -22.80 -5.61 -8.50
C ALA A 127 -22.50 -4.56 -7.43
N MET A 128 -21.34 -3.90 -7.50
CA MET A 128 -21.00 -2.82 -6.57
C MET A 128 -21.93 -1.61 -6.68
N GLN A 129 -22.48 -1.32 -7.87
CA GLN A 129 -23.46 -0.25 -8.05
C GLN A 129 -24.78 -0.55 -7.32
N ARG A 130 -25.24 -1.80 -7.29
CA ARG A 130 -26.40 -2.21 -6.48
C ARG A 130 -26.10 -2.06 -4.99
N ASP A 131 -24.93 -2.50 -4.56
CA ASP A 131 -24.49 -2.35 -3.16
C ASP A 131 -24.38 -0.88 -2.73
N TYR A 132 -23.93 0.00 -3.63
CA TYR A 132 -23.94 1.45 -3.40
C TYR A 132 -25.37 1.99 -3.20
N VAL A 133 -26.33 1.57 -4.02
CA VAL A 133 -27.73 2.00 -3.89
C VAL A 133 -28.32 1.53 -2.56
N MET A 134 -28.06 0.27 -2.18
CA MET A 134 -28.50 -0.29 -0.91
C MET A 134 -27.92 0.48 0.28
N LEU A 135 -26.59 0.74 0.28
CA LEU A 135 -25.92 1.52 1.33
C LEU A 135 -26.44 2.96 1.41
N LYS A 136 -26.74 3.58 0.27
CA LYS A 136 -27.30 4.93 0.23
C LYS A 136 -28.72 4.99 0.80
N GLN A 137 -29.52 3.94 0.62
CA GLN A 137 -30.86 3.87 1.18
C GLN A 137 -30.84 3.57 2.68
N ASN A 138 -29.97 2.67 3.12
CA ASN A 138 -29.85 2.24 4.51
C ASN A 138 -28.38 2.32 4.99
N PRO A 139 -27.92 3.50 5.44
CA PRO A 139 -26.53 3.72 5.84
C PRO A 139 -26.21 3.20 7.25
N ASP A 140 -26.57 1.95 7.54
CA ASP A 140 -26.40 1.33 8.85
C ASP A 140 -25.33 0.23 8.86
N LEU A 141 -25.01 -0.24 10.08
CA LEU A 141 -24.00 -1.27 10.28
C LEU A 141 -24.38 -2.62 9.67
N ASN A 142 -25.67 -2.95 9.52
CA ASN A 142 -26.11 -4.20 8.93
C ASN A 142 -25.84 -4.20 7.43
N THR A 143 -26.20 -3.12 6.75
CA THR A 143 -25.95 -2.87 5.33
C THR A 143 -24.46 -2.88 5.02
N ILE A 144 -23.67 -2.25 5.89
CA ILE A 144 -22.21 -2.29 5.85
C ILE A 144 -21.66 -3.72 5.98
N LYS A 145 -22.13 -4.51 6.96
CA LYS A 145 -21.67 -5.89 7.20
C LYS A 145 -22.02 -6.84 6.05
N LEU A 146 -23.05 -6.52 5.28
CA LEU A 146 -23.48 -7.31 4.11
C LEU A 146 -22.50 -7.14 2.94
N ILE A 147 -21.92 -5.95 2.78
CA ILE A 147 -20.88 -5.67 1.78
C ILE A 147 -19.55 -6.15 2.36
N HIS A 148 -19.02 -7.24 1.81
CA HIS A 148 -17.73 -7.76 2.26
C HIS A 148 -16.64 -6.69 2.07
N GLY A 149 -15.89 -6.36 3.13
CA GLY A 149 -15.00 -5.19 3.15
C GLY A 149 -13.91 -5.18 2.06
N GLY A 150 -13.51 -6.35 1.56
CA GLY A 150 -12.56 -6.46 0.45
C GLY A 150 -13.17 -6.33 -0.95
N THR A 151 -14.50 -6.35 -1.08
CA THR A 151 -15.18 -6.44 -2.39
C THR A 151 -14.99 -5.18 -3.24
N LEU A 152 -15.18 -4.00 -2.63
CA LEU A 152 -14.91 -2.73 -3.31
C LEU A 152 -13.44 -2.62 -3.72
N GLN A 153 -12.52 -2.89 -2.79
CA GLN A 153 -11.07 -2.81 -3.06
C GLN A 153 -10.65 -3.74 -4.20
N ASN A 154 -11.13 -4.98 -4.23
CA ASN A 154 -10.82 -5.93 -5.29
C ASN A 154 -11.40 -5.47 -6.64
N THR A 155 -12.61 -4.92 -6.63
CA THR A 155 -13.23 -4.35 -7.84
C THR A 155 -12.40 -3.19 -8.38
N LEU A 156 -12.01 -2.24 -7.52
CA LEU A 156 -11.14 -1.12 -7.89
C LEU A 156 -9.76 -1.61 -8.35
N ALA A 157 -9.19 -2.61 -7.70
CA ALA A 157 -7.86 -3.16 -8.03
C ALA A 157 -7.82 -3.86 -9.37
N ILE A 158 -8.88 -4.55 -9.78
CA ILE A 158 -8.94 -5.18 -11.10
C ILE A 158 -9.29 -4.12 -12.15
N GLY A 159 -10.23 -3.22 -11.87
CA GLY A 159 -10.66 -2.16 -12.79
C GLY A 159 -9.63 -1.07 -13.07
N SER A 160 -8.58 -0.96 -12.24
CA SER A 160 -7.45 -0.04 -12.42
C SER A 160 -6.15 -0.70 -12.92
N GLN A 161 -6.18 -1.98 -13.32
CA GLN A 161 -4.97 -2.64 -13.82
C GLN A 161 -4.50 -2.05 -15.15
N SER A 162 -3.20 -2.18 -15.41
CA SER A 162 -2.62 -1.86 -16.71
C SER A 162 -3.34 -2.59 -17.85
N GLY A 163 -3.64 -1.86 -18.93
CA GLY A 163 -4.30 -2.39 -20.12
C GLY A 163 -5.83 -2.33 -20.10
N MET A 164 -6.46 -1.85 -19.01
CA MET A 164 -7.89 -1.52 -19.00
C MET A 164 -8.17 -0.40 -20.00
N ASP A 165 -9.30 -0.47 -20.73
CA ASP A 165 -9.70 0.57 -21.68
C ASP A 165 -10.40 1.75 -21.00
N LYS A 166 -10.59 2.82 -21.77
CA LYS A 166 -11.25 4.06 -21.33
C LYS A 166 -12.57 3.80 -20.61
N GLU A 167 -13.45 3.01 -21.20
CA GLU A 167 -14.79 2.75 -20.66
C GLU A 167 -14.71 2.04 -19.30
N THR A 168 -13.83 1.04 -19.17
CA THR A 168 -13.61 0.31 -17.92
C THR A 168 -13.02 1.21 -16.83
N VAL A 169 -12.02 2.02 -17.18
CA VAL A 169 -11.39 2.97 -16.24
C VAL A 169 -12.39 4.03 -15.78
N GLN A 170 -13.15 4.64 -16.69
CA GLN A 170 -14.15 5.65 -16.35
C GLN A 170 -15.24 5.08 -15.44
N SER A 171 -15.72 3.87 -15.72
CA SER A 171 -16.72 3.20 -14.87
C SER A 171 -16.16 2.86 -13.49
N THR A 172 -14.90 2.43 -13.41
CA THR A 172 -14.20 2.15 -12.14
C THR A 172 -13.98 3.43 -11.35
N TYR A 173 -13.60 4.53 -12.00
CA TYR A 173 -13.43 5.84 -11.38
C TYR A 173 -14.74 6.38 -10.82
N GLN A 174 -15.85 6.30 -11.57
CA GLN A 174 -17.17 6.70 -11.08
C GLN A 174 -17.59 5.89 -9.85
N LEU A 175 -17.28 4.58 -9.82
CA LEU A 175 -17.53 3.74 -8.67
C LEU A 175 -16.72 4.21 -7.45
N TYR A 176 -15.42 4.44 -7.64
CA TYR A 176 -14.54 4.99 -6.61
C TYR A 176 -15.07 6.29 -6.03
N THR A 177 -15.39 7.28 -6.89
CA THR A 177 -15.91 8.59 -6.46
C THR A 177 -17.18 8.47 -5.63
N ARG A 178 -18.16 7.68 -6.10
CA ARG A 178 -19.43 7.48 -5.38
C ARG A 178 -19.24 6.87 -4.00
N PHE A 179 -18.37 5.86 -3.90
CA PHE A 179 -18.07 5.23 -2.62
C PHE A 179 -17.26 6.15 -1.69
N SER A 180 -16.32 6.94 -2.22
CA SER A 180 -15.64 7.97 -1.45
C SER A 180 -16.62 8.98 -0.85
N GLU A 181 -17.53 9.54 -1.66
CA GLU A 181 -18.51 10.52 -1.21
C GLU A 181 -19.42 9.99 -0.09
N ILE A 182 -19.95 8.76 -0.24
CA ILE A 182 -20.82 8.19 0.80
C ILE A 182 -20.02 7.88 2.07
N PHE A 183 -18.80 7.34 1.98
CA PHE A 183 -18.00 7.07 3.18
C PHE A 183 -17.52 8.36 3.86
N GLU A 184 -17.22 9.43 3.13
CA GLU A 184 -16.93 10.75 3.71
C GLU A 184 -18.13 11.29 4.50
N SER A 185 -19.34 11.13 3.98
CA SER A 185 -20.56 11.47 4.70
C SER A 185 -20.75 10.61 5.96
N LEU A 186 -20.54 9.29 5.86
CA LEU A 186 -20.72 8.34 6.96
C LEU A 186 -19.63 8.42 8.03
N ALA A 187 -18.43 8.90 7.70
CA ALA A 187 -17.33 9.09 8.66
C ALA A 187 -17.69 10.05 9.80
N ASN A 188 -18.69 10.92 9.59
CA ASN A 188 -19.23 11.86 10.55
C ASN A 188 -20.56 11.41 11.18
N SER A 189 -20.94 10.13 11.02
CA SER A 189 -22.15 9.56 11.59
C SER A 189 -22.15 9.66 13.13
N THR A 190 -23.34 9.85 13.71
CA THR A 190 -23.55 9.76 15.16
C THR A 190 -23.39 8.33 15.68
N ASP A 191 -23.59 7.33 14.82
CA ASP A 191 -23.22 5.94 15.10
C ASP A 191 -21.71 5.76 14.91
N THR A 192 -21.00 5.56 16.01
CA THR A 192 -19.55 5.44 16.03
C THR A 192 -19.03 4.20 15.29
N ALA A 193 -19.80 3.12 15.22
CA ALA A 193 -19.41 1.91 14.49
C ALA A 193 -19.48 2.15 12.97
N VAL A 194 -20.56 2.81 12.51
CA VAL A 194 -20.69 3.24 11.12
C VAL A 194 -19.57 4.22 10.75
N GLY A 195 -19.32 5.23 11.60
CA GLY A 195 -18.28 6.22 11.37
C GLY A 195 -16.88 5.64 11.31
N ASN A 196 -16.54 4.69 12.20
CA ASN A 196 -15.24 4.03 12.18
C ASN A 196 -15.06 3.15 10.94
N TYR A 197 -16.08 2.36 10.59
CA TYR A 197 -16.02 1.54 9.36
C TYR A 197 -15.83 2.40 8.12
N ALA A 198 -16.56 3.53 8.01
CA ALA A 198 -16.43 4.43 6.89
C ALA A 198 -15.01 5.02 6.76
N LYS A 199 -14.37 5.38 7.89
CA LYS A 199 -12.97 5.83 7.91
C LYS A 199 -12.01 4.72 7.47
N ASP A 200 -12.23 3.50 7.91
CA ASP A 200 -11.42 2.34 7.48
C ASP A 200 -11.56 2.12 5.96
N GLN A 201 -12.78 2.20 5.42
CA GLN A 201 -13.01 2.11 3.97
C GLN A 201 -12.35 3.24 3.21
N LEU A 202 -12.40 4.49 3.70
CA LEU A 202 -11.72 5.63 3.08
C LEU A 202 -10.21 5.43 3.02
N ASN A 203 -9.60 4.95 4.10
CA ASN A 203 -8.18 4.64 4.13
C ASN A 203 -7.84 3.58 3.08
N GLU A 204 -8.65 2.53 3.00
CA GLU A 204 -8.46 1.43 2.06
C GLU A 204 -8.65 1.81 0.60
N ILE A 205 -9.65 2.63 0.26
CA ILE A 205 -9.85 3.07 -1.12
C ILE A 205 -8.96 4.27 -1.49
N GLY A 206 -8.43 4.99 -0.50
CA GLY A 206 -7.51 6.12 -0.69
C GLY A 206 -6.26 5.75 -1.48
N ARG A 207 -5.79 4.50 -1.36
CA ARG A 207 -4.66 3.96 -2.14
C ARG A 207 -4.86 3.93 -3.66
N PHE A 208 -6.10 4.08 -4.13
CA PHE A 208 -6.46 4.10 -5.56
C PHE A 208 -6.56 5.52 -6.13
N LYS A 209 -6.53 6.55 -5.27
CA LYS A 209 -6.75 7.95 -5.65
C LYS A 209 -5.87 8.37 -6.81
N TYR A 210 -4.55 8.28 -6.64
CA TYR A 210 -3.59 8.76 -7.65
C TYR A 210 -3.69 7.95 -8.94
N ASP A 211 -3.87 6.64 -8.84
CA ASP A 211 -3.99 5.73 -9.98
C ASP A 211 -5.18 6.06 -10.87
N LEU A 212 -6.36 6.09 -10.27
CA LEU A 212 -7.60 6.24 -11.01
C LEU A 212 -7.72 7.66 -11.57
N ASN A 213 -7.29 8.67 -10.81
CA ASN A 213 -7.26 10.04 -11.31
C ASN A 213 -6.23 10.20 -12.44
N ALA A 214 -5.05 9.57 -12.37
CA ALA A 214 -4.09 9.60 -13.48
C ALA A 214 -4.67 8.93 -14.73
N GLN A 215 -5.24 7.74 -14.60
CA GLN A 215 -5.78 6.98 -15.73
C GLN A 215 -7.01 7.66 -16.36
N VAL A 216 -7.93 8.21 -15.57
CA VAL A 216 -9.12 8.88 -16.13
C VAL A 216 -8.74 10.17 -16.88
N ASN A 217 -7.83 10.98 -16.32
CA ASN A 217 -7.36 12.19 -16.99
C ASN A 217 -6.58 11.87 -18.27
N TYR A 218 -5.77 10.80 -18.26
CA TYR A 218 -5.10 10.29 -19.45
C TYR A 218 -6.11 9.99 -20.57
N TYR A 219 -7.15 9.22 -20.26
CA TYR A 219 -8.17 8.87 -21.25
C TYR A 219 -9.06 10.03 -21.68
N ASP A 220 -9.18 11.07 -20.87
CA ASP A 220 -9.91 12.29 -21.19
C ASP A 220 -9.05 13.32 -21.95
N GLY A 221 -7.80 12.98 -22.29
CA GLY A 221 -6.88 13.87 -23.02
C GLY A 221 -6.28 14.98 -22.15
N LYS A 222 -6.44 14.89 -20.84
CA LYS A 222 -5.93 15.82 -19.81
C LYS A 222 -4.56 15.33 -19.34
N GLU A 223 -3.59 15.40 -20.24
CA GLU A 223 -2.27 14.80 -20.03
C GLU A 223 -1.48 15.43 -18.88
N ASP A 224 -1.64 16.73 -18.64
CA ASP A 224 -0.93 17.46 -17.57
C ASP A 224 -1.48 17.08 -16.20
N GLU A 225 -2.80 16.97 -16.09
CA GLU A 225 -3.47 16.48 -14.90
C GLU A 225 -3.09 15.02 -14.63
N SER A 226 -3.05 14.19 -15.67
CA SER A 226 -2.60 12.79 -15.54
C SER A 226 -1.16 12.72 -15.01
N LEU A 227 -0.26 13.49 -15.60
CA LEU A 227 1.14 13.57 -15.17
C LEU A 227 1.27 14.04 -13.71
N ASN A 228 0.52 15.07 -13.33
CA ASN A 228 0.52 15.60 -11.97
C ASN A 228 0.09 14.53 -10.95
N TYR A 229 -0.98 13.77 -11.22
CA TYR A 229 -1.40 12.68 -10.33
C TYR A 229 -0.36 11.57 -10.20
N VAL A 230 0.36 11.24 -11.28
CA VAL A 230 1.47 10.26 -11.21
C VAL A 230 2.62 10.77 -10.36
N ILE A 231 3.03 12.02 -10.52
CA ILE A 231 4.12 12.64 -9.75
C ILE A 231 3.72 12.80 -8.27
N GLU A 232 2.52 13.30 -7.99
CA GLU A 232 2.02 13.39 -6.61
C GLU A 232 1.96 12.01 -5.95
N GLY A 233 1.45 11.01 -6.67
CA GLY A 233 1.41 9.63 -6.20
C GLY A 233 2.80 9.10 -5.85
N LEU A 234 3.83 9.45 -6.64
CA LEU A 234 5.22 9.08 -6.38
C LEU A 234 5.77 9.69 -5.08
N HIS A 235 5.25 10.82 -4.62
CA HIS A 235 5.68 11.47 -3.38
C HIS A 235 4.95 10.96 -2.13
N THR A 236 3.96 10.07 -2.29
CA THR A 236 3.18 9.53 -1.16
C THR A 236 3.44 8.04 -0.93
N ASN A 237 3.32 7.59 0.33
CA ASN A 237 3.49 6.18 0.70
C ASN A 237 2.24 5.31 0.42
N ASN A 238 1.10 5.94 0.15
CA ASN A 238 -0.17 5.24 -0.04
C ASN A 238 -0.41 4.76 -1.48
N TYR A 239 0.52 5.00 -2.41
CA TYR A 239 0.36 4.61 -3.81
C TYR A 239 1.25 3.40 -4.18
N PRO A 240 0.67 2.24 -4.54
CA PRO A 240 1.47 1.06 -4.92
C PRO A 240 2.39 1.34 -6.11
N ARG A 241 3.71 1.24 -5.91
CA ARG A 241 4.74 1.58 -6.91
C ARG A 241 4.61 0.81 -8.22
N SER A 242 4.08 -0.41 -8.19
CA SER A 242 3.83 -1.22 -9.40
C SER A 242 2.80 -0.60 -10.35
N ARG A 243 1.82 0.15 -9.82
CA ARG A 243 0.79 0.82 -10.62
C ARG A 243 1.29 2.11 -11.22
N VAL A 244 2.07 2.88 -10.45
CA VAL A 244 2.83 4.04 -10.94
C VAL A 244 3.57 3.66 -12.22
N PHE A 245 4.36 2.58 -12.18
CA PHE A 245 5.20 2.15 -13.31
C PHE A 245 4.39 1.95 -14.60
N SER A 246 3.22 1.33 -14.48
CA SER A 246 2.36 1.06 -15.64
C SER A 246 1.86 2.35 -16.27
N MET A 247 1.36 3.28 -15.45
CA MET A 247 0.88 4.58 -15.91
C MET A 247 2.03 5.44 -16.45
N SER A 248 3.18 5.44 -15.77
CA SER A 248 4.34 6.20 -16.23
C SER A 248 4.85 5.72 -17.58
N LYS A 249 4.87 4.40 -17.80
CA LYS A 249 5.26 3.82 -19.09
C LYS A 249 4.32 4.26 -20.22
N MET A 250 3.01 4.31 -19.96
CA MET A 250 2.03 4.79 -20.94
C MET A 250 2.27 6.27 -21.28
N LEU A 251 2.36 7.14 -20.28
CA LEU A 251 2.60 8.57 -20.48
C LEU A 251 3.92 8.85 -21.21
N ILE A 252 5.01 8.18 -20.83
CA ILE A 252 6.32 8.36 -21.47
C ILE A 252 6.25 7.99 -22.96
N ASN A 253 5.58 6.89 -23.33
CA ASN A 253 5.43 6.53 -24.74
C ASN A 253 4.64 7.59 -25.51
N ASP A 254 3.52 8.04 -24.97
CA ASP A 254 2.68 9.04 -25.63
C ASP A 254 3.39 10.40 -25.77
N PHE A 255 4.18 10.79 -24.76
CA PHE A 255 5.00 11.99 -24.81
C PHE A 255 6.12 11.88 -25.83
N ILE A 256 6.75 10.72 -25.97
CA ILE A 256 7.74 10.46 -27.03
C ILE A 256 7.07 10.59 -28.40
N ASP A 257 5.96 9.90 -28.61
CA ASP A 257 5.23 9.88 -29.89
C ASP A 257 4.71 11.27 -30.27
N SER A 258 4.39 12.10 -29.26
CA SER A 258 3.94 13.48 -29.43
C SER A 258 5.07 14.53 -29.42
N GLY A 259 6.34 14.12 -29.34
CA GLY A 259 7.50 15.03 -29.30
C GLY A 259 7.67 15.84 -28.00
N LYS A 260 6.94 15.51 -26.93
CA LYS A 260 6.94 16.19 -25.63
C LYS A 260 8.05 15.66 -24.70
N LYS A 261 9.31 15.77 -25.15
CA LYS A 261 10.48 15.24 -24.44
C LYS A 261 10.61 15.77 -23.01
N ASP A 262 10.33 17.05 -22.78
CA ASP A 262 10.45 17.68 -21.45
C ASP A 262 9.52 17.02 -20.42
N LYS A 263 8.29 16.69 -20.80
CA LYS A 263 7.34 15.97 -19.93
C LYS A 263 7.82 14.54 -19.65
N SER A 264 8.42 13.88 -20.63
CA SER A 264 9.03 12.55 -20.45
C SER A 264 10.19 12.61 -19.45
N PHE A 265 11.10 13.57 -19.59
CA PHE A 265 12.20 13.75 -18.65
C PHE A 265 11.73 14.16 -17.26
N LEU A 266 10.72 15.02 -17.14
CA LEU A 266 10.13 15.39 -15.85
C LEU A 266 9.65 14.14 -15.10
N LEU A 267 8.88 13.28 -15.77
CA LEU A 267 8.37 12.04 -15.18
C LEU A 267 9.49 11.03 -14.88
N LEU A 268 10.46 10.87 -15.78
CA LEU A 268 11.62 10.01 -15.56
C LEU A 268 12.47 10.47 -14.39
N ASN A 269 12.62 11.79 -14.21
CA ASN A 269 13.33 12.35 -13.06
C ASN A 269 12.57 12.04 -11.77
N ALA A 270 11.25 12.24 -11.77
CA ALA A 270 10.42 11.88 -10.62
C ALA A 270 10.50 10.39 -10.28
N LEU A 271 10.47 9.50 -11.29
CA LEU A 271 10.66 8.06 -11.09
C LEU A 271 12.03 7.76 -10.50
N THR A 272 13.10 8.31 -11.08
CA THR A 272 14.47 8.09 -10.64
C THR A 272 14.68 8.52 -9.19
N ILE A 273 14.09 9.65 -8.80
CA ILE A 273 14.18 10.20 -7.43
C ILE A 273 13.37 9.36 -6.43
N ASN A 274 12.19 8.88 -6.82
CA ASN A 274 11.20 8.32 -5.90
C ASN A 274 11.03 6.79 -5.99
N THR A 275 11.98 6.08 -6.61
CA THR A 275 11.95 4.62 -6.72
C THR A 275 13.28 3.98 -6.37
N THR A 276 13.24 2.73 -5.90
CA THR A 276 14.44 1.92 -5.67
C THR A 276 14.62 0.89 -6.78
N SER A 277 15.78 0.23 -6.82
CA SER A 277 16.04 -0.88 -7.75
C SER A 277 15.05 -2.04 -7.61
N ASP A 278 14.42 -2.21 -6.43
CA ASP A 278 13.39 -3.22 -6.20
C ASP A 278 12.06 -2.87 -6.89
N ASN A 279 11.84 -1.59 -7.18
CA ASN A 279 10.69 -1.12 -7.94
C ASN A 279 10.99 -1.11 -9.45
N ILE A 280 12.11 -0.50 -9.84
CA ILE A 280 12.57 -0.39 -11.23
C ILE A 280 14.09 -0.32 -11.25
N SER A 281 14.72 -1.16 -12.07
CA SER A 281 16.18 -1.16 -12.17
C SER A 281 16.69 0.15 -12.79
N LYS A 282 17.89 0.57 -12.38
CA LYS A 282 18.57 1.73 -12.96
C LYS A 282 18.82 1.56 -14.46
N ASP A 283 19.08 0.33 -14.91
CA ASP A 283 19.25 0.03 -16.34
C ASP A 283 17.93 0.22 -17.12
N THR A 284 16.80 -0.16 -16.52
CA THR A 284 15.47 0.10 -17.11
C THR A 284 15.23 1.60 -17.23
N LEU A 285 15.52 2.38 -16.18
CA LEU A 285 15.39 3.83 -16.21
C LEU A 285 16.29 4.44 -17.29
N LEU A 286 17.60 4.11 -17.29
CA LEU A 286 18.55 4.60 -18.29
C LEU A 286 18.07 4.30 -19.72
N ASN A 287 17.58 3.09 -19.98
CA ASN A 287 17.02 2.74 -21.29
C ASN A 287 15.82 3.62 -21.66
N TRP A 288 14.99 4.00 -20.69
CA TRP A 288 13.87 4.92 -20.95
C TRP A 288 14.35 6.34 -21.22
N TYR A 289 15.36 6.84 -20.51
CA TYR A 289 15.99 8.14 -20.83
C TYR A 289 16.57 8.16 -22.24
N ILE A 290 17.31 7.11 -22.64
CA ILE A 290 17.88 6.97 -23.98
C ILE A 290 16.77 6.88 -25.04
N LYS A 291 15.64 6.23 -24.72
CA LYS A 291 14.48 6.17 -25.61
C LYS A 291 13.86 7.55 -25.85
N VAL A 292 13.82 8.41 -24.83
CA VAL A 292 13.32 9.80 -24.96
C VAL A 292 14.26 10.64 -25.83
N ASP A 293 15.57 10.55 -25.58
CA ASP A 293 16.58 11.21 -26.39
C ASP A 293 17.89 10.41 -26.42
N PRO A 294 18.29 9.85 -27.58
CA PRO A 294 19.52 9.07 -27.68
C PRO A 294 20.81 9.88 -27.45
N VAL A 295 20.76 11.21 -27.61
CA VAL A 295 21.92 12.10 -27.47
C VAL A 295 22.05 12.57 -26.03
N GLN A 296 20.96 13.10 -25.47
CA GLN A 296 20.97 13.74 -24.14
C GLN A 296 20.51 12.83 -23.01
N GLY A 297 19.80 11.74 -23.30
CA GLY A 297 19.14 10.92 -22.29
C GLY A 297 20.09 10.40 -21.21
N LYS A 298 21.26 9.89 -21.59
CA LYS A 298 22.27 9.43 -20.63
C LYS A 298 22.77 10.57 -19.74
N GLU A 299 23.03 11.74 -20.32
CA GLU A 299 23.49 12.91 -19.57
C GLU A 299 22.43 13.37 -18.56
N VAL A 300 21.15 13.44 -18.96
CA VAL A 300 20.05 13.81 -18.06
C VAL A 300 19.88 12.80 -16.94
N PHE A 301 20.02 11.49 -17.22
CA PHE A 301 19.99 10.43 -16.21
C PHE A 301 21.13 10.58 -15.21
N ASP A 302 22.37 10.72 -15.68
CA ASP A 302 23.56 10.90 -14.84
C ASP A 302 23.46 12.20 -14.00
N ASN A 303 22.95 13.28 -14.59
CA ASN A 303 22.67 14.54 -13.90
C ASN A 303 21.56 14.38 -12.84
N THR A 304 20.54 13.57 -13.09
CA THR A 304 19.48 13.31 -12.12
C THR A 304 20.00 12.48 -10.94
N LEU A 305 20.80 11.44 -11.21
CA LEU A 305 21.45 10.66 -10.16
C LEU A 305 22.40 11.52 -9.32
N SER A 306 23.19 12.40 -9.96
CA SER A 306 24.06 13.33 -9.24
C SER A 306 23.28 14.43 -8.51
N ARG A 307 22.09 14.82 -8.98
CA ARG A 307 21.18 15.71 -8.25
C ARG A 307 20.54 15.02 -7.07
N MET A 308 20.18 13.74 -7.14
CA MET A 308 19.78 12.99 -5.94
C MET A 308 20.90 12.97 -4.91
N SER A 309 22.15 12.83 -5.35
CA SER A 309 23.34 12.93 -4.51
C SER A 309 23.54 14.35 -3.92
N ARG A 310 23.22 15.43 -4.66
CA ARG A 310 23.43 16.84 -4.21
C ARG A 310 22.22 17.52 -3.54
N SER A 311 20.99 17.18 -3.89
CA SER A 311 19.75 17.81 -3.41
C SER A 311 19.21 17.17 -2.13
N SER A 312 19.72 16.01 -1.74
CA SER A 312 19.38 15.34 -0.48
C SER A 312 19.98 16.02 0.75
N PHE A 313 20.89 17.00 0.57
CA PHE A 313 21.61 17.64 1.67
C PHE A 313 21.58 19.17 1.54
N LYS A 314 20.38 19.75 1.56
CA LYS A 314 20.27 21.15 2.02
C LYS A 314 20.51 21.16 3.52
N LYS A 315 21.60 21.79 3.98
CA LYS A 315 21.74 22.20 5.39
C LYS A 315 20.43 22.88 5.79
N THR A 316 19.72 22.30 6.75
CA THR A 316 18.57 22.99 7.33
C THR A 316 19.11 24.22 8.10
N GLU A 317 18.35 25.29 8.26
CA GLU A 317 18.76 26.39 9.15
C GLU A 317 18.64 26.02 10.64
N LYS A 318 18.19 24.79 10.94
CA LYS A 318 17.87 24.34 12.28
C LYS A 318 19.02 23.52 12.88
N SER A 319 19.64 24.06 13.91
CA SER A 319 20.57 23.34 14.78
C SER A 319 19.88 22.95 16.09
N ILE A 320 20.41 21.91 16.73
CA ILE A 320 20.07 21.55 18.10
C ILE A 320 21.34 21.54 18.95
N THR A 321 21.21 21.86 20.24
CA THR A 321 22.29 21.58 21.18
C THR A 321 22.31 20.09 21.48
N LEU A 322 23.39 19.42 21.08
CA LEU A 322 23.60 18.01 21.40
C LEU A 322 23.75 17.80 22.92
N PRO A 323 23.29 16.68 23.48
CA PRO A 323 23.52 16.37 24.89
C PRO A 323 25.02 16.22 25.17
N GLU A 324 25.51 16.80 26.27
CA GLU A 324 26.87 16.53 26.75
C GLU A 324 27.04 15.05 27.16
N LYS A 325 25.95 14.43 27.63
CA LYS A 325 25.88 13.02 27.99
C LYS A 325 24.63 12.38 27.41
N TRP A 326 24.81 11.28 26.67
CA TRP A 326 23.72 10.46 26.14
C TRP A 326 23.32 9.39 27.15
N ASN A 327 22.02 9.28 27.46
CA ASN A 327 21.48 8.29 28.39
C ASN A 327 21.18 6.97 27.66
N PHE A 328 22.22 6.21 27.30
CA PHE A 328 22.05 4.93 26.63
C PHE A 328 21.44 3.90 27.59
N LEU A 329 20.30 3.35 27.20
CA LEU A 329 19.58 2.29 27.89
C LEU A 329 19.98 0.90 27.38
N VAL A 330 20.24 0.79 26.06
CA VAL A 330 20.56 -0.47 25.38
C VAL A 330 21.78 -0.26 24.48
N ASN A 331 22.68 -1.25 24.43
CA ASN A 331 23.88 -1.27 23.58
C ASN A 331 24.69 0.04 23.68
N MET A 332 25.15 0.36 24.90
CA MET A 332 25.85 1.61 25.22
C MET A 332 27.05 1.87 24.32
N VAL A 333 27.21 3.13 23.90
CA VAL A 333 28.36 3.61 23.12
C VAL A 333 29.29 4.41 24.02
N ASP A 334 30.58 4.16 23.89
CA ASP A 334 31.61 4.93 24.59
C ASP A 334 31.61 6.42 24.20
N SER A 335 31.82 7.29 25.19
CA SER A 335 31.75 8.74 24.99
C SER A 335 32.82 9.27 24.02
N GLU A 336 33.99 8.64 23.94
CA GLU A 336 35.03 9.05 22.99
C GLU A 336 34.66 8.68 21.55
N ARG A 337 33.97 7.55 21.36
CA ARG A 337 33.41 7.19 20.04
C ARG A 337 32.33 8.17 19.60
N ILE A 338 31.46 8.60 20.52
CA ILE A 338 30.46 9.65 20.26
C ILE A 338 31.16 10.95 19.82
N LYS A 339 32.16 11.43 20.56
CA LYS A 339 32.89 12.68 20.23
C LYS A 339 33.66 12.62 18.91
N LYS A 340 34.16 11.45 18.52
CA LYS A 340 34.88 11.26 17.26
C LYS A 340 33.95 11.25 16.04
N ALA A 341 32.69 10.88 16.23
CA ALA A 341 31.71 10.87 15.15
C ALA A 341 31.56 12.28 14.58
N LYS A 342 31.71 12.38 13.26
CA LYS A 342 31.42 13.60 12.50
C LYS A 342 29.92 13.72 12.26
N TYR A 343 29.22 12.59 12.17
CA TYR A 343 27.80 12.51 11.88
C TYR A 343 27.09 11.51 12.79
N TYR A 344 25.92 11.91 13.27
CA TYR A 344 24.98 11.09 13.99
C TYR A 344 23.80 10.77 13.08
N LEU A 345 23.57 9.49 12.85
CA LEU A 345 22.29 9.01 12.34
C LEU A 345 21.36 8.83 13.53
N VAL A 346 20.33 9.65 13.61
CA VAL A 346 19.36 9.61 14.70
C VAL A 346 18.07 8.99 14.19
N ASP A 347 17.66 7.91 14.84
CA ASP A 347 16.35 7.28 14.65
C ASP A 347 15.45 7.60 15.84
N VAL A 348 14.19 7.96 15.61
CA VAL A 348 13.24 8.23 16.69
C VAL A 348 12.02 7.31 16.57
N TRP A 349 11.73 6.57 17.64
CA TRP A 349 10.71 5.52 17.67
C TRP A 349 10.05 5.35 19.05
N TYR A 350 9.01 4.51 19.11
CA TYR A 350 8.38 4.08 20.35
C TYR A 350 7.97 2.60 20.27
N THR A 351 7.82 1.93 21.41
CA THR A 351 7.73 0.47 21.54
C THR A 351 6.54 -0.20 20.88
N SER A 352 5.48 0.57 20.61
CA SER A 352 4.26 0.11 19.94
C SER A 352 4.11 0.65 18.51
N CYS A 353 5.18 1.24 17.96
CA CYS A 353 5.21 1.76 16.60
C CYS A 353 5.43 0.62 15.59
N ALA A 354 4.35 0.12 14.98
CA ALA A 354 4.41 -0.94 13.98
C ALA A 354 5.41 -0.67 12.82
N PRO A 355 5.42 0.52 12.17
CA PRO A 355 6.41 0.79 11.11
C PRO A 355 7.84 0.87 11.65
N CYS A 356 8.06 1.39 12.87
CA CYS A 356 9.39 1.43 13.48
C CYS A 356 9.92 0.01 13.75
N ILE A 357 9.06 -0.89 14.26
CA ILE A 357 9.41 -2.29 14.53
C ILE A 357 9.83 -3.01 13.23
N PHE A 358 9.16 -2.70 12.12
CA PHE A 358 9.48 -3.28 10.82
C PHE A 358 10.90 -2.93 10.33
N GLU A 359 11.46 -1.80 10.74
CA GLU A 359 12.80 -1.33 10.34
C GLU A 359 13.95 -1.86 11.21
N ILE A 360 13.66 -2.52 12.34
CA ILE A 360 14.68 -3.01 13.28
C ILE A 360 15.71 -3.93 12.61
N PRO A 361 15.33 -4.91 11.77
CA PRO A 361 16.31 -5.75 11.07
C PRO A 361 17.29 -4.95 10.21
N ASP A 362 16.81 -3.90 9.53
CA ASP A 362 17.64 -3.05 8.67
C ASP A 362 18.57 -2.16 9.49
N LEU A 363 18.09 -1.61 10.60
CA LEU A 363 18.91 -0.82 11.54
C LEU A 363 19.99 -1.67 12.23
N ASN A 364 19.68 -2.93 12.54
CA ASN A 364 20.68 -3.88 13.05
C ASN A 364 21.79 -4.12 12.01
N ALA A 365 21.40 -4.40 10.76
CA ALA A 365 22.35 -4.58 9.67
C ALA A 365 23.21 -3.32 9.42
N PHE A 366 22.60 -2.14 9.51
CA PHE A 366 23.31 -0.87 9.40
C PHE A 366 24.34 -0.68 10.53
N ASN A 367 23.92 -0.87 11.78
CA ASN A 367 24.79 -0.73 12.94
C ASN A 367 26.03 -1.64 12.85
N GLU A 368 25.81 -2.89 12.44
CA GLU A 368 26.87 -3.86 12.22
C GLU A 368 27.83 -3.41 11.12
N LYS A 369 27.31 -2.81 10.04
CA LYS A 369 28.13 -2.29 8.93
C LYS A 369 29.01 -1.11 9.34
N ILE A 370 28.49 -0.20 10.17
CA ILE A 370 29.23 0.99 10.61
C ILE A 370 30.07 0.74 11.88
N LYS A 371 30.09 -0.47 12.43
CA LYS A 371 30.74 -0.76 13.71
C LYS A 371 32.23 -0.37 13.75
N ASN A 372 32.92 -0.43 12.62
CA ASN A 372 34.35 -0.10 12.45
C ASN A 372 34.61 1.33 11.95
N ARG A 373 33.57 2.16 11.85
CA ARG A 373 33.68 3.57 11.48
C ARG A 373 33.69 4.44 12.73
N ASP A 374 34.65 5.37 12.78
CA ASP A 374 34.77 6.37 13.85
C ASP A 374 34.10 7.70 13.50
N ASP A 375 33.75 7.90 12.23
CA ASP A 375 33.20 9.15 11.71
C ASP A 375 31.67 9.20 11.72
N VAL A 376 31.00 8.06 11.97
CA VAL A 376 29.54 7.93 11.96
C VAL A 376 29.08 7.10 13.15
N GLN A 377 28.02 7.55 13.81
CA GLN A 377 27.36 6.80 14.89
C GLN A 377 25.85 6.75 14.69
N LEU A 378 25.25 5.56 14.83
CA LEU A 378 23.80 5.39 14.96
C LEU A 378 23.40 5.62 16.43
N ILE A 379 22.40 6.47 16.63
CA ILE A 379 21.75 6.71 17.93
C ILE A 379 20.24 6.58 17.74
N SER A 380 19.65 5.53 18.28
CA SER A 380 18.19 5.39 18.29
C SER A 380 17.62 6.03 19.56
N ILE A 381 16.57 6.82 19.45
CA ILE A 381 15.92 7.59 20.51
C ILE A 381 14.53 7.00 20.71
N ASN A 382 14.31 6.40 21.88
CA ASN A 382 12.99 5.94 22.28
C ASN A 382 12.26 7.07 23.02
N THR A 383 11.00 7.33 22.64
CA THR A 383 10.18 8.44 23.15
C THR A 383 8.99 7.99 24.03
N ASP A 384 8.98 6.74 24.50
CA ASP A 384 7.82 6.20 25.23
C ASP A 384 7.52 6.93 26.55
N PHE A 385 8.50 7.64 27.12
CA PHE A 385 8.26 8.56 28.24
C PHE A 385 7.16 9.58 27.92
N PHE A 386 7.16 10.14 26.70
CA PHE A 386 6.22 11.16 26.26
C PHE A 386 4.93 10.57 25.68
N ASN A 387 5.02 9.42 25.00
CA ASN A 387 3.88 8.82 24.29
C ASN A 387 3.02 7.87 25.14
N GLY A 388 3.53 7.38 26.27
CA GLY A 388 2.79 6.44 27.13
C GLY A 388 3.22 6.43 28.59
N LYS A 389 4.18 7.27 28.98
CA LYS A 389 4.82 7.27 30.32
C LYS A 389 5.38 5.90 30.71
N LEU A 390 5.81 5.10 29.74
CA LEU A 390 6.43 3.80 30.00
C LEU A 390 7.87 4.02 30.43
N ASP A 391 8.31 3.28 31.44
CA ASP A 391 9.63 3.47 32.06
C ASP A 391 10.77 2.80 31.28
N GLU A 392 12.01 3.10 31.70
CA GLU A 392 13.24 2.54 31.15
C GLU A 392 13.26 1.01 31.19
N THR A 393 12.70 0.39 32.25
CA THR A 393 12.67 -1.07 32.41
C THR A 393 11.82 -1.72 31.32
N TYR A 394 10.66 -1.15 31.03
CA TYR A 394 9.78 -1.62 29.97
C TYR A 394 10.44 -1.49 28.60
N VAL A 395 11.02 -0.32 28.30
CA VAL A 395 11.69 -0.06 27.02
C VAL A 395 12.89 -1.00 26.81
N ALA A 396 13.68 -1.24 27.86
CA ALA A 396 14.83 -2.16 27.80
C ALA A 396 14.38 -3.60 27.52
N LYS A 397 13.36 -4.09 28.24
CA LYS A 397 12.77 -5.41 28.01
C LYS A 397 12.26 -5.54 26.58
N ARG A 398 11.51 -4.54 26.12
CA ARG A 398 10.93 -4.55 24.78
C ARG A 398 12.00 -4.50 23.68
N SER A 399 13.07 -3.74 23.89
CA SER A 399 14.20 -3.69 22.97
C SER A 399 14.88 -5.06 22.83
N ALA A 400 15.00 -5.81 23.92
CA ALA A 400 15.51 -7.18 23.90
C ALA A 400 14.57 -8.14 23.15
N GLU A 401 13.25 -8.06 23.40
CA GLU A 401 12.24 -8.86 22.68
C GLU A 401 12.24 -8.60 21.16
N LEU A 402 12.48 -7.35 20.76
CA LEU A 402 12.56 -6.94 19.36
C LEU A 402 13.92 -7.27 18.71
N GLY A 403 14.89 -7.77 19.48
CA GLY A 403 16.21 -8.13 18.98
C GLY A 403 17.05 -6.93 18.54
N ILE A 404 16.93 -5.78 19.22
CA ILE A 404 17.69 -4.57 18.89
C ILE A 404 19.17 -4.75 19.24
N GLN A 405 20.03 -4.56 18.24
CA GLN A 405 21.49 -4.67 18.33
C GLN A 405 22.20 -3.32 18.19
N PHE A 406 21.45 -2.24 17.98
CA PHE A 406 21.95 -0.87 17.90
C PHE A 406 21.76 -0.10 19.23
N PRO A 407 22.50 1.01 19.43
CA PRO A 407 22.38 1.84 20.63
C PRO A 407 21.02 2.52 20.75
N VAL A 408 20.39 2.41 21.92
CA VAL A 408 19.12 3.07 22.25
C VAL A 408 19.31 4.03 23.41
N VAL A 409 18.89 5.27 23.22
CA VAL A 409 18.78 6.32 24.23
C VAL A 409 17.32 6.43 24.64
N TYR A 410 17.08 6.43 25.94
CA TYR A 410 15.76 6.68 26.49
C TYR A 410 15.56 8.18 26.70
N ASP A 411 14.64 8.77 25.95
CA ASP A 411 14.36 10.20 26.00
C ASP A 411 13.32 10.50 27.07
N ASN A 412 13.72 11.27 28.08
CA ASN A 412 12.86 11.63 29.21
C ASN A 412 12.79 13.16 29.39
N ALA A 413 12.10 13.61 30.43
CA ALA A 413 11.92 15.04 30.74
C ALA A 413 13.23 15.84 30.83
N ASN A 414 14.35 15.21 31.18
CA ASN A 414 15.64 15.90 31.32
C ASN A 414 16.37 16.05 29.97
N SER A 415 16.30 15.05 29.10
CA SER A 415 16.98 15.06 27.79
C SER A 415 16.19 15.83 26.74
N ASN A 416 14.88 15.55 26.66
CA ASN A 416 13.90 16.17 25.77
C ASN A 416 14.37 16.35 24.32
N ILE A 417 14.99 15.30 23.76
CA ILE A 417 15.63 15.35 22.43
C ILE A 417 14.56 15.32 21.33
N THR A 418 13.51 14.53 21.51
CA THR A 418 12.37 14.40 20.58
C THR A 418 11.73 15.77 20.30
N GLU A 419 11.50 16.57 21.34
CA GLU A 419 10.92 17.92 21.20
C GLU A 419 11.90 18.88 20.51
N LYS A 420 13.18 18.87 20.90
CA LYS A 420 14.23 19.71 20.26
C LYS A 420 14.33 19.43 18.76
N LEU A 421 14.23 18.17 18.37
CA LEU A 421 14.19 17.75 16.97
C LEU A 421 12.89 18.13 16.24
N ALA A 422 11.86 18.56 16.96
CA ALA A 422 10.50 18.80 16.46
C ALA A 422 9.99 17.62 15.63
N VAL A 423 10.07 16.43 16.24
CA VAL A 423 9.50 15.20 15.65
C VAL A 423 7.98 15.35 15.62
N GLN A 424 7.39 15.16 14.45
CA GLN A 424 5.94 15.29 14.23
C GLN A 424 5.26 13.94 13.98
N SER A 425 6.05 12.89 13.77
CA SER A 425 5.58 11.57 13.38
C SER A 425 6.64 10.50 13.66
N PHE A 426 6.27 9.23 13.60
CA PHE A 426 7.20 8.12 13.82
C PHE A 426 7.05 7.03 12.73
N PRO A 427 8.16 6.40 12.29
CA PRO A 427 9.53 6.77 12.62
C PRO A 427 9.92 8.11 11.99
N SER A 428 10.84 8.82 12.65
CA SER A 428 11.55 9.96 12.05
C SER A 428 13.04 9.70 12.09
N LYS A 429 13.74 10.09 11.03
CA LYS A 429 15.18 9.89 10.86
C LYS A 429 15.85 11.24 10.64
N PHE A 430 17.00 11.43 11.28
CA PHE A 430 17.80 12.64 11.15
C PHE A 430 19.24 12.29 10.89
N ILE A 431 19.90 13.15 10.14
CA ILE A 431 21.35 13.23 10.12
C ILE A 431 21.74 14.54 10.76
N ILE A 432 22.59 14.45 11.76
CA ILE A 432 23.07 15.59 12.53
C ILE A 432 24.58 15.56 12.50
N ASP A 433 25.24 16.67 12.19
CA ASP A 433 26.69 16.74 12.32
C ASP A 433 27.13 16.92 13.79
N ASN A 434 28.43 16.87 14.02
CA ASN A 434 29.01 17.02 15.34
C ASN A 434 28.88 18.42 15.97
N THR A 435 28.40 19.41 15.22
CA THR A 435 28.05 20.74 15.73
C THR A 435 26.58 20.83 16.16
N GLY A 436 25.79 19.78 15.92
CA GLY A 436 24.36 19.77 16.18
C GLY A 436 23.51 20.31 15.02
N GLN A 437 24.11 20.57 13.86
CA GLN A 437 23.38 21.01 12.68
C GLN A 437 22.61 19.84 12.08
N ILE A 438 21.29 19.99 11.91
CA ILE A 438 20.48 18.99 11.21
C ILE A 438 20.76 19.13 9.71
N MET A 439 21.40 18.12 9.12
CA MET A 439 21.71 18.04 7.70
C MET A 439 20.58 17.39 6.89
N MET A 440 19.81 16.53 7.54
CA MET A 440 18.64 15.86 6.95
C MET A 440 17.60 15.59 8.04
N LYS A 441 16.33 15.76 7.68
CA LYS A 441 15.17 15.28 8.43
C LYS A 441 14.26 14.55 7.46
N ILE A 442 13.92 13.31 7.79
CA ILE A 442 12.93 12.51 7.06
C ILE A 442 11.84 12.12 8.05
N ASP A 443 10.64 12.62 7.80
CA ASP A 443 9.43 12.30 8.55
C ASP A 443 8.61 11.26 7.77
N ASN A 444 7.96 10.32 8.46
CA ASN A 444 6.94 9.41 7.91
C ASN A 444 7.39 8.44 6.79
N SER A 445 8.67 8.09 6.67
CA SER A 445 9.12 7.16 5.60
C SER A 445 10.11 6.11 6.08
N PRO A 446 9.95 4.83 5.68
CA PRO A 446 11.01 3.85 5.82
C PRO A 446 12.13 4.19 4.84
N ILE A 447 13.28 4.55 5.40
CA ILE A 447 14.47 4.72 4.59
C ILE A 447 15.03 3.32 4.33
N SER A 448 15.05 2.92 3.06
CA SER A 448 15.76 1.70 2.67
C SER A 448 17.24 1.81 3.07
N LEU A 449 17.82 0.72 3.59
CA LEU A 449 19.24 0.62 3.94
C LEU A 449 20.16 1.20 2.84
N LYS A 450 19.76 1.09 1.58
CA LYS A 450 20.50 1.61 0.41
C LYS A 450 20.57 3.13 0.35
N ALA A 451 19.51 3.85 0.71
CA ALA A 451 19.51 5.31 0.73
C ALA A 451 20.44 5.84 1.84
N PHE A 452 20.48 5.15 3.00
CA PHE A 452 21.46 5.43 4.04
C PHE A 452 22.89 5.10 3.61
N GLU A 453 23.12 3.99 2.92
CA GLU A 453 24.44 3.63 2.42
C GLU A 453 25.00 4.65 1.41
N VAL A 454 24.14 5.21 0.56
CA VAL A 454 24.51 6.27 -0.39
C VAL A 454 24.94 7.53 0.37
N PHE A 455 24.18 7.95 1.38
CA PHE A 455 24.54 9.06 2.26
C PHE A 455 25.92 8.87 2.91
N ILE A 456 26.19 7.68 3.44
CA ILE A 456 27.44 7.34 4.12
C ILE A 456 28.63 7.28 3.14
N ALA A 457 28.42 6.79 1.92
CA ALA A 457 29.43 6.76 0.87
C ALA A 457 29.84 8.18 0.41
N GLU A 458 28.89 9.12 0.40
CA GLU A 458 29.11 10.50 -0.06
C GLU A 458 29.86 11.37 0.96
N LEU A 459 29.73 11.09 2.26
CA LEU A 459 30.47 11.78 3.33
C LEU A 459 31.90 11.24 3.55
N SER A 460 32.26 10.15 2.87
CA SER A 460 33.56 9.50 2.99
C SER A 460 34.62 10.08 2.03
N PHE A 461 34.33 11.23 1.41
CA PHE A 461 35.23 11.98 0.51
C PHE A 461 35.76 13.27 1.16
#